data_AF-A0A943HJ08-F1
#
_entry.id   AF-A0A943HJ08-F1
#
_cell.length_a   1.000
_cell.length_b   1.000
_cell.length_c   1.000
_cell.angle_alpha   90.00
_cell.angle_beta   90.00
_cell.angle_gamma   90.00
#
_symmetry.space_group_name_H-M   'P 1'
#
loop_
_entity.id
_entity.type
_entity.pdbx_description
1 polymer ?
#
loop_
_entity_poly.entity_id
_entity_poly.type
_entity_poly.pdbx_seq_one_letter_code
_entity_poly.pdbx_strand_id
1 'polypeptide(L)' 'MKKLYGILKAALGCFLGVFLGMTTYTCWDYRAHPGLYALQSAPWYLSIQIHAVLTIVVCGMLALGIWILRKKM' A
#
# COMPACT_ATOMS: atom_id res chain seq x y z
N MET A 1 21.96 14.71 -5.09
CA MET A 1 21.23 14.22 -3.89
C MET A 1 19.76 14.69 -3.81
N LYS A 2 19.42 15.96 -4.05
CA LYS A 2 18.04 16.49 -3.93
C LYS A 2 17.01 15.86 -4.90
N LYS A 3 17.38 15.57 -6.15
CA LYS A 3 16.50 14.91 -7.14
C LYS A 3 16.10 13.49 -6.72
N LEU A 4 17.05 12.68 -6.25
CA LEU A 4 16.80 11.31 -5.80
C LEU A 4 15.85 11.27 -4.59
N TYR A 5 16.04 12.20 -3.64
CA TYR A 5 15.13 12.36 -2.50
C TYR A 5 13.70 12.71 -2.94
N GLY A 6 13.55 13.58 -3.95
CA GLY A 6 12.26 13.93 -4.53
C GLY A 6 11.57 12.74 -5.20
N ILE A 7 12.30 11.97 -6.01
CA ILE A 7 11.78 10.75 -6.66
C ILE A 7 11.35 9.73 -5.61
N LEU A 8 12.15 9.53 -4.56
CA LEU A 8 11.86 8.55 -3.51
C LEU A 8 10.63 8.94 -2.67
N LYS A 9 10.46 10.24 -2.39
CA LYS A 9 9.23 10.78 -1.77
C LYS A 9 8.01 10.63 -2.67
N ALA A 10 8.14 10.91 -3.98
CA ALA A 10 7.05 10.76 -4.93
C ALA A 10 6.62 9.30 -5.06
N ALA A 11 7.59 8.37 -5.12
CA ALA A 11 7.32 6.93 -5.11
C ALA A 11 6.54 6.51 -3.86
N LEU A 12 6.96 6.97 -2.68
CA LEU A 12 6.28 6.68 -1.40
C LEU A 12 4.83 7.20 -1.40
N GLY A 13 4.60 8.41 -1.94
CA GLY A 13 3.25 8.96 -2.14
C GLY A 13 2.39 8.15 -3.12
N CYS A 14 2.96 7.69 -4.25
CA CYS A 14 2.26 6.82 -5.18
C CYS A 14 1.85 5.48 -4.54
N PHE A 15 2.76 4.83 -3.80
CA PHE A 15 2.43 3.57 -3.13
C PHE A 15 1.30 3.73 -2.10
N LEU A 16 1.34 4.82 -1.31
CA LEU A 16 0.25 5.15 -0.39
C LEU A 16 -1.07 5.42 -1.12
N GLY A 17 -1.03 6.14 -2.23
CA GLY A 17 -2.21 6.45 -3.05
C GLY A 17 -2.84 5.21 -3.67
N VAL A 18 -2.04 4.32 -4.24
CA VAL A 18 -2.50 3.04 -4.81
C VAL A 18 -3.13 2.18 -3.71
N PHE A 19 -2.52 2.12 -2.52
CA PHE A 19 -3.06 1.36 -1.40
C PHE A 19 -4.41 1.91 -0.91
N LEU A 20 -4.54 3.23 -0.76
CA LEU A 20 -5.79 3.89 -0.40
C LEU A 20 -6.89 3.67 -1.46
N GLY A 21 -6.53 3.74 -2.74
CA GLY A 21 -7.47 3.47 -3.83
C GLY A 21 -7.94 2.02 -3.84
N MET A 22 -7.03 1.07 -3.68
CA MET A 22 -7.32 -0.36 -3.66
C MET A 22 -8.22 -0.71 -2.47
N THR A 23 -7.87 -0.28 -1.26
CA THR A 23 -8.70 -0.51 -0.05
C THR A 23 -10.11 0.06 -0.21
N THR A 24 -10.25 1.29 -0.73
CA THR A 24 -11.55 1.92 -0.94
C THR A 24 -12.39 1.16 -1.97
N TYR A 25 -11.76 0.75 -3.08
CA TYR A 25 -12.42 -0.04 -4.12
C TYR A 25 -12.92 -1.39 -3.60
N THR A 26 -12.06 -2.13 -2.88
CA THR A 26 -12.43 -3.45 -2.35
C THR A 26 -13.54 -3.36 -1.30
N CYS A 27 -13.54 -2.31 -0.46
CA CYS A 27 -14.64 -2.05 0.47
C CYS A 27 -15.96 -1.75 -0.25
N TRP A 28 -15.93 -1.02 -1.36
CA TRP A 28 -17.13 -0.75 -2.14
C TRP A 28 -17.64 -1.99 -2.88
N ASP A 29 -16.74 -2.74 -3.53
CA ASP A 29 -17.06 -3.98 -4.23
C ASP A 29 -17.69 -5.03 -3.31
N TYR A 30 -17.15 -5.19 -2.10
CA TYR A 30 -17.74 -6.06 -1.07
C TYR A 30 -19.18 -5.65 -0.72
N ARG A 31 -19.45 -4.35 -0.64
CA ARG A 31 -20.79 -3.83 -0.33
C ARG A 31 -21.76 -3.99 -1.50
N ALA A 32 -21.27 -3.98 -2.74
CA ALA A 32 -22.05 -4.18 -3.95
C ALA A 32 -22.37 -5.65 -4.22
N HIS A 33 -21.44 -6.57 -3.91
CA HIS A 33 -21.58 -8.00 -4.19
C HIS A 33 -21.28 -8.89 -2.98
N PRO A 34 -22.04 -8.77 -1.88
CA PRO A 34 -21.77 -9.54 -0.65
C PRO A 34 -21.91 -11.07 -0.85
N GLY A 35 -22.74 -11.50 -1.82
CA GLY A 35 -22.98 -12.91 -2.12
C GLY A 35 -21.77 -13.67 -2.67
N LEU A 36 -20.87 -13.00 -3.41
CA LEU A 36 -19.67 -13.64 -3.97
C LEU A 36 -18.64 -13.96 -2.87
N TYR A 37 -18.52 -13.07 -1.89
CA TYR A 37 -17.61 -13.23 -0.76
C TYR A 37 -18.17 -14.12 0.35
N ALA A 38 -19.50 -14.31 0.42
CA ALA A 38 -20.14 -15.21 1.37
C ALA A 38 -19.99 -16.70 1.00
N LEU A 39 -19.77 -17.00 -0.29
CA LEU A 39 -19.51 -18.36 -0.78
C LEU A 39 -18.08 -18.82 -0.51
N GLN A 40 -17.16 -17.89 -0.26
CA GLN A 40 -15.75 -18.19 -0.08
C GLN A 40 -15.44 -18.36 1.41
N SER A 41 -14.90 -19.53 1.79
CA SER A 41 -14.53 -19.83 3.18
C SER A 41 -13.42 -18.91 3.72
N ALA A 42 -12.68 -18.25 2.84
CA ALA A 42 -11.63 -17.30 3.21
C ALA A 42 -12.21 -15.90 3.44
N PRO A 43 -11.88 -15.22 4.55
CA PRO A 43 -12.35 -13.87 4.80
C PRO A 43 -11.94 -12.89 3.69
N TRP A 44 -12.89 -12.14 3.16
CA TRP A 44 -12.70 -11.15 2.08
C TRP A 44 -11.62 -10.10 2.38
N TYR A 45 -11.43 -9.77 3.66
CA TYR A 45 -10.42 -8.82 4.10
C TYR A 45 -9.00 -9.38 4.13
N LEU A 46 -8.78 -10.70 3.97
CA LEU A 46 -7.44 -11.28 3.95
C LEU A 46 -6.62 -10.74 2.78
N SER A 47 -7.23 -10.60 1.61
CA SER A 47 -6.58 -9.99 0.46
C SER A 47 -6.12 -8.58 0.81
N ILE A 48 -7.01 -7.77 1.41
CA ILE A 48 -6.68 -6.41 1.85
C ILE A 48 -5.53 -6.41 2.87
N GLN A 49 -5.54 -7.33 3.84
CA GLN A 49 -4.48 -7.47 4.83
C GLN A 49 -3.14 -7.82 4.20
N ILE A 50 -3.09 -8.74 3.24
CA ILE A 50 -1.85 -9.12 2.54
C ILE A 50 -1.30 -7.92 1.76
N HIS A 51 -2.16 -7.21 1.02
CA HIS A 51 -1.77 -6.00 0.30
C HIS A 51 -1.32 -4.88 1.25
N ALA A 52 -1.92 -4.78 2.44
CA ALA A 52 -1.52 -3.84 3.48
C ALA A 52 -0.14 -4.15 4.03
N VAL A 53 0.12 -5.41 4.38
CA VAL A 53 1.43 -5.86 4.87
C VAL A 53 2.50 -5.61 3.81
N LEU A 54 2.26 -5.99 2.55
CA LEU A 54 3.19 -5.72 1.45
C LEU A 54 3.45 -4.22 1.27
N THR A 55 2.41 -3.39 1.31
CA THR A 55 2.55 -1.94 1.19
C THR A 55 3.37 -1.35 2.32
N ILE A 56 3.15 -1.79 3.57
CA ILE A 56 3.92 -1.36 4.74
C ILE A 56 5.38 -1.74 4.60
N VAL A 57 5.66 -2.98 4.15
CA VAL A 57 7.03 -3.45 3.92
C VAL A 57 7.74 -2.61 2.86
N VAL A 58 7.09 -2.37 1.71
CA VAL A 58 7.64 -1.55 0.62
C VAL A 58 7.85 -0.11 1.05
N CYS A 59 6.86 0.51 1.72
CA CYS A 59 6.99 1.87 2.26
C CYS A 59 8.10 1.96 3.30
N GLY A 60 8.26 0.93 4.14
CA GLY A 60 9.34 0.81 5.13
C GLY A 60 10.72 0.76 4.48
N MET A 61 10.88 -0.06 3.43
CA MET A 61 12.14 -0.11 2.66
C MET A 61 12.46 1.23 2.00
N LEU A 62 11.47 1.87 1.38
CA LEU A 62 11.63 3.19 0.76
C LEU A 62 12.01 4.25 1.82
N ALA A 63 11.33 4.25 2.97
CA ALA A 63 11.63 5.17 4.07
C ALA A 63 13.03 4.95 4.67
N LEU A 64 13.47 3.69 4.81
CA LEU A 64 14.84 3.36 5.21
C LEU A 64 15.86 3.88 4.19
N GLY A 65 15.59 3.71 2.89
CA GLY A 65 16.40 4.29 1.83
C GLY A 65 16.51 5.81 1.94
N ILE A 66 15.38 6.51 2.18
CA ILE A 66 15.34 7.96 2.44
C ILE A 66 16.19 8.31 3.67
N TRP A 67 16.05 7.55 4.76
CA TRP A 67 16.75 7.80 6.03
C TRP A 67 18.27 7.65 5.89
N ILE A 68 18.74 6.61 5.22
CA ILE A 68 20.17 6.38 4.93
C ILE A 68 20.72 7.53 4.07
N LEU A 69 19.98 7.94 3.03
CA LEU A 69 20.34 9.09 2.19
C LEU A 69 20.38 10.40 2.99
N ARG A 70 19.49 10.59 3.97
CA ARG A 70 19.49 11.74 4.87
C ARG A 70 20.68 11.75 5.84
N LYS A 71 21.17 10.57 6.26
CA LYS A 71 22.31 10.43 7.18
C LYS A 71 23.66 10.68 6.49
N LYS A 72 23.71 10.45 5.17
CA LYS A 72 24.92 10.62 4.35
C LYS A 72 25.09 12.04 3.77
N MET A 73 24.07 12.88 3.89
CA MET A 73 24.11 14.32 3.58
C MET A 73 24.33 15.10 4.87
#